data_AF-A0A1L9X0U6-F1
#
_entry.id   AF-A0A1L9X0U6-F1
#
_cell.length_a   1.000
_cell.length_b   1.000
_cell.length_c   1.000
_cell.angle_alpha   90.00
_cell.angle_beta   90.00
_cell.angle_gamma   90.00
#
_symmetry.space_group_name_H-M   'P 1'
#
loop_
_entity.id
_entity.type
_entity.pdbx_description
1 polymer ?
#
loop_
_entity_poly.entity_id
_entity_poly.type
_entity_poly.pdbx_seq_one_letter_code
_entity_poly.pdbx_strand_id
1 'polypeptide(L)'
;MPPKTPNTSSVRTGDVPKKVHIADTPITLRNWHQHIDWLNVIMIIGIPLYGCIQAFWVPLQFKTAIWAIAYYFFTGLGITAGYHRLWSHSSYSATLPLRIWLAAAGGGAVEGSARWWSRLHRAHHRYTDTDQDPYSVNKGLFYSHFGWMIFKQNPKRIGRTDISDLNEDPVVVWQHRHYLLVVAVMGMGVPMLGAGLWGDWWGGFVYAGILRIFFVQQATFCINSLAHWLGEQPFDDRNSPRDHAITALATLGEGYHNFHHEFPSDYRNAIQWYQYDPTKWMIWLWKQMGLAYDLKVFRANEIEKGRVQQMQKKVDQRRARLDWGTPIADLPVLEWEEYVELAKSRALVAVAGVVHDVSQFVEEHPGGRAMINAGIGKDATAMFNGGVYYHSNAAHNLLSMMRVGVIRGGSEVEILKQSRKGE
;
A
#
# COMPACT_ATOMS: atom_id res chain seq x y z
N MET A 1 34.74 58.67 44.57
CA MET A 1 34.50 57.25 44.27
C MET A 1 34.53 56.44 45.56
N PRO A 2 33.37 55.92 46.00
CA PRO A 2 33.29 54.69 46.78
C PRO A 2 32.46 53.62 46.03
N PRO A 3 32.59 52.33 46.39
CA PRO A 3 32.38 51.20 45.50
C PRO A 3 30.93 50.70 45.46
N LYS A 4 30.56 50.12 44.31
CA LYS A 4 29.27 49.46 44.04
C LYS A 4 29.07 48.23 44.94
N THR A 5 27.94 48.17 45.63
CA THR A 5 27.37 46.93 46.18
C THR A 5 26.41 46.29 45.15
N PRO A 6 26.31 44.94 45.11
CA PRO A 6 25.66 44.22 44.02
C PRO A 6 24.14 44.15 44.24
N ASN A 7 23.39 44.45 43.19
CA ASN A 7 21.94 44.34 43.18
C ASN A 7 21.53 42.86 43.19
N THR A 8 20.76 42.49 44.20
CA THR A 8 20.29 41.13 44.47
C THR A 8 19.32 40.64 43.39
N SER A 9 19.62 39.45 42.87
CA SER A 9 18.69 38.42 42.41
C SER A 9 17.53 38.86 41.51
N SER A 10 17.73 38.76 40.19
CA SER A 10 16.64 38.49 39.25
C SER A 10 16.08 37.09 39.56
N VAL A 11 14.92 37.03 40.20
CA VAL A 11 14.13 35.80 40.31
C VAL A 11 13.87 35.30 38.89
N ARG A 12 14.51 34.18 38.51
CA ARG A 12 14.12 33.44 37.31
C ARG A 12 12.67 33.03 37.52
N THR A 13 11.78 33.56 36.70
CA THR A 13 10.42 33.06 36.56
C THR A 13 10.51 31.57 36.31
N GLY A 14 10.02 30.78 37.27
CA GLY A 14 10.11 29.33 37.27
C GLY A 14 9.56 28.73 35.98
N ASP A 15 10.24 27.69 35.51
CA ASP A 15 9.76 26.79 34.49
C ASP A 15 8.38 26.25 34.87
N VAL A 16 7.32 26.85 34.32
CA VAL A 16 5.99 26.24 34.34
C VAL A 16 6.10 24.93 33.54
N PRO A 17 5.82 23.76 34.14
CA PRO A 17 5.92 22.50 33.42
C PRO A 17 5.00 22.54 32.20
N LYS A 18 5.57 22.37 31.00
CA LYS A 18 4.75 22.29 29.77
C LYS A 18 3.73 21.18 29.95
N LYS A 19 2.45 21.55 30.00
CA LYS A 19 1.34 20.60 30.14
C LYS A 19 1.45 19.54 29.05
N VAL A 20 1.68 18.29 29.47
CA VAL A 20 1.77 17.14 28.57
C VAL A 20 0.42 16.95 27.90
N HIS A 21 0.41 16.67 26.60
CA HIS A 21 -0.84 16.44 25.87
C HIS A 21 -1.49 15.16 26.37
N ILE A 22 -2.83 15.11 26.49
CA ILE A 22 -3.53 13.94 27.05
C ILE A 22 -3.17 12.64 26.32
N ALA A 23 -3.00 12.70 25.00
CA ALA A 23 -2.60 11.57 24.16
C ALA A 23 -1.24 10.95 24.53
N ASP A 24 -0.37 11.68 25.23
CA ASP A 24 0.95 11.21 25.67
C ASP A 24 0.94 10.71 27.13
N THR A 25 -0.23 10.70 27.78
CA THR A 25 -0.39 10.16 29.13
C THR A 25 -0.95 8.72 29.07
N PRO A 26 -0.65 7.85 30.05
CA PRO A 26 -1.25 6.52 30.11
C PRO A 26 -2.77 6.59 30.28
N ILE A 27 -3.49 5.70 29.58
CA ILE A 27 -4.93 5.55 29.77
C ILE A 27 -5.17 4.79 31.08
N THR A 28 -6.01 5.38 31.94
CA THR A 28 -6.44 4.85 33.23
C THR A 28 -7.96 4.93 33.33
N LEU A 29 -8.54 4.19 34.29
CA LEU A 29 -9.97 4.29 34.60
C LEU A 29 -10.44 5.71 34.96
N ARG A 30 -9.53 6.59 35.40
CA ARG A 30 -9.87 7.97 35.80
C ARG A 30 -9.83 8.96 34.65
N ASN A 31 -9.01 8.75 33.62
CA ASN A 31 -8.79 9.71 32.53
C ASN A 31 -9.20 9.22 31.14
N TRP A 32 -9.64 7.97 30.95
CA TRP A 32 -10.00 7.42 29.63
C TRP A 32 -10.92 8.34 28.80
N HIS A 33 -11.93 8.93 29.42
CA HIS A 33 -12.89 9.83 28.77
C HIS A 33 -12.25 11.12 28.24
N GLN A 34 -11.08 11.52 28.76
CA GLN A 34 -10.33 12.69 28.30
C GLN A 34 -9.56 12.41 27.01
N HIS A 35 -9.21 11.15 26.75
CA HIS A 35 -8.57 10.69 25.51
C HIS A 35 -9.56 10.59 24.33
N ILE A 36 -10.86 10.63 24.61
CA ILE A 36 -11.90 10.52 23.59
C ILE A 36 -12.25 11.91 23.05
N ASP A 37 -12.35 12.00 21.74
CA ASP A 37 -12.94 13.11 21.01
C ASP A 37 -14.46 12.87 20.89
N TRP A 38 -15.20 13.34 21.89
CA TRP A 38 -16.64 13.14 21.98
C TRP A 38 -17.42 13.77 20.82
N LEU A 39 -16.89 14.84 20.21
CA LEU A 39 -17.52 15.45 19.04
C LEU A 39 -17.45 14.47 17.86
N ASN A 40 -16.28 13.90 17.59
CA ASN A 40 -16.12 12.91 16.53
C ASN A 40 -16.89 11.62 16.82
N VAL A 41 -17.00 11.19 18.09
CA VAL A 41 -17.85 10.05 18.48
C VAL A 41 -19.31 10.32 18.11
N ILE A 42 -19.85 11.49 18.43
CA ILE A 42 -21.23 11.84 18.08
C ILE A 42 -21.39 11.87 16.56
N MET A 43 -20.44 12.46 15.82
CA MET A 43 -20.55 12.59 14.37
C MET A 43 -20.43 11.25 13.61
N ILE A 44 -19.51 10.37 14.02
CA ILE A 44 -19.19 9.13 13.29
C ILE A 44 -19.96 7.92 13.81
N ILE A 45 -20.37 7.92 15.09
CA ILE A 45 -21.12 6.80 15.68
C ILE A 45 -22.54 7.25 16.04
N GLY A 46 -22.69 8.35 16.76
CA GLY A 46 -23.99 8.79 17.28
C GLY A 46 -25.02 9.10 16.19
N ILE A 47 -24.66 9.95 15.22
CA ILE A 47 -25.53 10.35 14.11
C ILE A 47 -25.89 9.15 13.23
N PRO A 48 -24.95 8.30 12.77
CA PRO A 48 -25.29 7.08 12.04
C PRO A 48 -26.17 6.12 12.81
N LEU A 49 -25.90 5.90 14.11
CA LEU A 49 -26.74 5.07 14.96
C LEU A 49 -28.17 5.61 15.03
N TYR A 50 -28.32 6.93 15.18
CA TYR A 50 -29.63 7.58 15.10
C TYR A 50 -30.31 7.34 13.74
N GLY A 51 -29.59 7.43 12.62
CA GLY A 51 -30.12 7.10 11.29
C GLY A 51 -30.60 5.65 11.18
N CYS A 52 -29.82 4.69 11.69
CA CYS A 52 -30.20 3.27 11.73
C CYS A 52 -31.47 3.04 12.57
N ILE A 53 -31.57 3.73 13.70
CA ILE A 53 -32.75 3.72 14.56
C ILE A 53 -33.95 4.31 13.80
N GLN A 54 -33.81 5.47 13.17
CA GLN A 54 -34.90 6.08 12.40
C GLN A 54 -35.38 5.19 11.24
N ALA A 55 -34.49 4.43 10.60
CA ALA A 55 -34.84 3.53 9.50
C ALA A 55 -35.88 2.45 9.87
N PHE A 56 -36.13 2.18 11.16
CA PHE A 56 -37.23 1.29 11.58
C PHE A 56 -38.64 1.91 11.39
N TRP A 57 -38.75 3.25 11.40
CA TRP A 57 -40.02 3.96 11.28
C TRP A 57 -40.17 4.75 9.99
N VAL A 58 -39.07 5.01 9.27
CA VAL A 58 -39.08 5.76 8.01
C VAL A 58 -38.99 4.75 6.86
N PRO A 59 -40.05 4.52 6.07
CA PRO A 59 -39.98 3.57 4.97
C PRO A 59 -39.07 4.07 3.84
N LEU A 60 -38.22 3.20 3.32
CA LEU A 60 -37.38 3.51 2.16
C LEU A 60 -38.20 3.51 0.87
N GLN A 61 -38.49 4.69 0.33
CA GLN A 61 -39.07 4.79 -1.02
C GLN A 61 -38.04 4.46 -2.09
N PHE A 62 -38.47 3.83 -3.18
CA PHE A 62 -37.59 3.43 -4.28
C PHE A 62 -36.85 4.63 -4.92
N LYS A 63 -37.56 5.76 -5.13
CA LYS A 63 -36.95 7.00 -5.67
C LYS A 63 -35.87 7.54 -4.74
N THR A 64 -36.11 7.51 -3.43
CA THR A 64 -35.16 7.91 -2.39
C THR A 64 -33.97 6.98 -2.30
N ALA A 65 -34.16 5.68 -2.51
CA ALA A 65 -33.06 4.72 -2.59
C ALA A 65 -32.13 5.03 -3.77
N ILE A 66 -32.68 5.23 -4.96
CA ILE A 66 -31.90 5.62 -6.15
C ILE A 66 -31.17 6.93 -5.91
N TRP A 67 -31.84 7.92 -5.33
CA TRP A 67 -31.24 9.22 -5.00
C TRP A 67 -30.10 9.10 -4.00
N ALA A 68 -30.28 8.34 -2.92
CA ALA A 68 -29.23 8.09 -1.93
C ALA A 68 -28.01 7.41 -2.55
N ILE A 69 -28.21 6.42 -3.43
CA ILE A 69 -27.12 5.74 -4.15
C ILE A 69 -26.43 6.68 -5.14
N ALA A 70 -27.18 7.46 -5.93
CA ALA A 70 -26.59 8.43 -6.84
C ALA A 70 -25.76 9.48 -6.08
N TYR A 71 -26.27 9.96 -4.94
CA TYR A 71 -25.61 10.94 -4.10
C TYR A 71 -24.41 10.36 -3.32
N TYR A 72 -24.42 9.05 -3.03
CA TYR A 72 -23.26 8.30 -2.53
C TYR A 72 -22.08 8.41 -3.52
N PHE A 73 -22.30 8.07 -4.80
CA PHE A 73 -21.25 8.21 -5.82
C PHE A 73 -20.86 9.67 -6.08
N PHE A 74 -21.82 10.60 -6.04
CA PHE A 74 -21.55 12.03 -6.17
C PHE A 74 -20.56 12.54 -5.10
N THR A 75 -20.84 12.24 -3.83
CA THR A 75 -19.98 12.68 -2.71
C THR A 75 -18.68 11.89 -2.65
N GLY A 76 -18.72 10.59 -2.99
CA GLY A 76 -17.54 9.75 -3.14
C GLY A 76 -16.55 10.29 -4.17
N LEU A 77 -17.02 10.73 -5.35
CA LEU A 77 -16.17 11.39 -6.36
C LEU A 77 -15.54 12.69 -5.86
N GLY A 78 -16.22 13.42 -4.96
CA GLY A 78 -15.65 14.58 -4.29
C GLY A 78 -14.42 14.24 -3.43
N ILE A 79 -14.44 13.08 -2.77
CA ILE A 79 -13.28 12.55 -2.03
C ILE A 79 -12.22 12.02 -3.00
N THR A 80 -12.55 11.06 -3.84
CA THR A 80 -11.58 10.32 -4.66
C THR A 80 -10.98 11.17 -5.78
N ALA A 81 -11.79 11.88 -6.56
CA ALA A 81 -11.27 12.74 -7.62
C ALA A 81 -10.76 14.07 -7.08
N GLY A 82 -11.49 14.65 -6.11
CA GLY A 82 -11.18 15.96 -5.55
C GLY A 82 -10.09 15.91 -4.49
N TYR A 83 -10.45 15.53 -3.27
CA TYR A 83 -9.55 15.63 -2.12
C TYR A 83 -8.28 14.81 -2.32
N HIS A 84 -8.44 13.60 -2.84
CA HIS A 84 -7.36 12.66 -3.02
C HIS A 84 -6.51 12.95 -4.25
N ARG A 85 -7.04 12.73 -5.45
CA ARG A 85 -6.24 12.79 -6.69
C ARG A 85 -5.87 14.23 -7.09
N LEU A 86 -6.81 15.17 -7.04
CA LEU A 86 -6.57 16.57 -7.41
C LEU A 86 -5.76 17.32 -6.34
N TRP A 87 -6.26 17.40 -5.11
CA TRP A 87 -5.64 18.26 -4.09
C TRP A 87 -4.53 17.59 -3.29
N SER A 88 -4.59 16.30 -2.98
CA SER A 88 -3.51 15.66 -2.21
C SER A 88 -2.30 15.34 -3.08
N HIS A 89 -2.54 14.80 -4.27
CA HIS A 89 -1.49 14.25 -5.15
C HIS A 89 -1.19 15.08 -6.39
N SER A 90 -2.03 16.08 -6.70
CA SER A 90 -1.90 16.90 -7.91
C SER A 90 -1.73 16.04 -9.16
N SER A 91 -2.49 14.95 -9.27
CA SER A 91 -2.36 13.98 -10.36
C SER A 91 -3.01 14.43 -11.66
N TYR A 92 -3.81 15.50 -11.60
CA TYR A 92 -4.34 16.23 -12.75
C TYR A 92 -4.69 17.66 -12.36
N SER A 93 -5.01 18.49 -13.36
CA SER A 93 -5.47 19.86 -13.20
C SER A 93 -6.95 19.97 -13.58
N ALA A 94 -7.70 20.87 -12.94
CA ALA A 94 -9.13 21.02 -13.15
C ALA A 94 -9.54 22.49 -13.40
N THR A 95 -10.55 22.70 -14.25
CA THR A 95 -11.15 24.02 -14.45
C THR A 95 -11.85 24.49 -13.17
N LEU A 96 -12.07 25.81 -13.05
CA LEU A 96 -12.72 26.39 -11.88
C LEU A 96 -14.11 25.77 -11.58
N PRO A 97 -15.02 25.56 -12.57
CA PRO A 97 -16.30 24.92 -12.30
C PRO A 97 -16.16 23.51 -11.71
N LEU A 98 -15.24 22.69 -12.24
CA LEU A 98 -15.00 21.35 -11.74
C LEU A 98 -14.41 21.39 -10.32
N ARG A 99 -13.48 22.31 -10.02
CA ARG A 99 -12.95 22.50 -8.66
C ARG A 99 -14.03 22.87 -7.65
N ILE A 100 -14.92 23.79 -8.00
CA ILE A 100 -16.04 24.19 -7.13
C ILE A 100 -16.95 22.99 -6.87
N TRP A 101 -17.29 22.24 -7.92
CA TRP A 101 -18.12 21.04 -7.81
C TRP A 101 -17.48 19.99 -6.90
N LEU A 102 -16.20 19.67 -7.10
CA LEU A 102 -15.45 18.72 -6.28
C LEU A 102 -15.37 19.15 -4.81
N ALA A 103 -15.18 20.45 -4.55
CA ALA A 103 -15.10 20.98 -3.19
C ALA A 103 -16.44 20.91 -2.46
N ALA A 104 -17.54 21.15 -3.17
CA ALA A 104 -18.89 21.02 -2.65
C ALA A 104 -19.28 19.54 -2.42
N ALA A 105 -19.01 18.68 -3.41
CA ALA A 105 -19.28 17.24 -3.34
C ALA A 105 -18.49 16.57 -2.21
N GLY A 106 -17.19 16.86 -2.08
CA GLY A 106 -16.35 16.33 -0.99
C GLY A 106 -16.77 16.87 0.37
N GLY A 107 -17.28 18.11 0.44
CA GLY A 107 -17.87 18.64 1.67
C GLY A 107 -19.12 17.88 2.10
N GLY A 108 -19.89 17.36 1.14
CA GLY A 108 -21.06 16.51 1.40
C GLY A 108 -20.74 15.13 1.97
N ALA A 109 -19.48 14.65 1.86
CA ALA A 109 -19.03 13.39 2.46
C ALA A 109 -18.72 13.51 3.97
N VAL A 110 -18.53 14.74 4.49
CA VAL A 110 -18.33 15.03 5.91
C VAL A 110 -17.06 14.36 6.50
N GLU A 111 -15.94 14.50 5.80
CA GLU A 111 -14.63 13.93 6.21
C GLU A 111 -13.58 15.01 6.55
N GLY A 112 -14.03 16.21 6.92
CA GLY A 112 -13.19 17.39 7.02
C GLY A 112 -13.09 18.18 5.71
N SER A 113 -12.56 19.40 5.83
CA SER A 113 -12.32 20.27 4.65
C SER A 113 -11.26 19.68 3.73
N ALA A 114 -11.28 20.04 2.45
CA ALA A 114 -10.29 19.62 1.46
C ALA A 114 -8.86 19.88 1.93
N ARG A 115 -8.64 21.06 2.54
CA ARG A 115 -7.35 21.47 3.12
C ARG A 115 -6.86 20.53 4.22
N TRP A 116 -7.73 20.22 5.18
CA TRP A 116 -7.38 19.39 6.33
C TRP A 116 -7.17 17.93 5.92
N TRP A 117 -8.08 17.39 5.10
CA TRP A 117 -8.01 16.03 4.57
C TRP A 117 -6.73 15.82 3.77
N SER A 118 -6.45 16.73 2.81
CA SER A 118 -5.27 16.61 1.96
C SER A 118 -3.97 16.74 2.73
N ARG A 119 -3.91 17.61 3.74
CA ARG A 119 -2.74 17.71 4.64
C ARG A 119 -2.47 16.39 5.36
N LEU A 120 -3.50 15.76 5.92
CA LEU A 120 -3.36 14.48 6.61
C LEU A 120 -2.98 13.36 5.65
N HIS A 121 -3.61 13.32 4.48
CA HIS A 121 -3.32 12.32 3.47
C HIS A 121 -1.88 12.40 2.95
N ARG A 122 -1.37 13.62 2.69
CA ARG A 122 0.05 13.82 2.37
C ARG A 122 0.96 13.34 3.50
N ALA A 123 0.59 13.58 4.76
CA ALA A 123 1.37 13.12 5.91
C ALA A 123 1.37 11.58 6.00
N HIS A 124 0.23 10.95 5.73
CA HIS A 124 0.12 9.50 5.65
C HIS A 124 1.05 8.90 4.59
N HIS A 125 1.09 9.44 3.37
CA HIS A 125 2.03 8.96 2.34
C HIS A 125 3.50 9.16 2.70
N ARG A 126 3.83 10.31 3.30
CA ARG A 126 5.23 10.64 3.63
C ARG A 126 5.77 9.81 4.79
N TYR A 127 4.89 9.45 5.73
CA TYR A 127 5.26 8.83 7.00
C TYR A 127 4.56 7.48 7.22
N THR A 128 4.14 6.81 6.14
CA THR A 128 3.35 5.57 6.16
C THR A 128 3.94 4.58 7.15
N ASP A 129 3.06 3.96 7.96
CA ASP A 129 3.41 2.96 8.97
C ASP A 129 4.33 3.44 10.10
N THR A 130 4.62 4.73 10.20
CA THR A 130 5.36 5.30 11.35
C THR A 130 4.40 5.88 12.40
N ASP A 131 4.94 6.28 13.55
CA ASP A 131 4.17 7.01 14.57
C ASP A 131 3.69 8.40 14.11
N GLN A 132 4.27 8.95 13.05
CA GLN A 132 3.90 10.24 12.47
C GLN A 132 2.76 10.15 11.46
N ASP A 133 2.39 8.92 11.04
CA ASP A 133 1.20 8.68 10.24
C ASP A 133 -0.07 8.88 11.10
N PRO A 134 -0.96 9.81 10.71
CA PRO A 134 -2.17 10.12 11.47
C PRO A 134 -3.11 8.93 11.67
N TYR A 135 -3.11 7.94 10.78
CA TYR A 135 -3.98 6.76 10.87
C TYR A 135 -3.20 5.47 10.63
N SER A 136 -1.96 5.44 11.11
CA SER A 136 -1.03 4.31 11.05
C SER A 136 -1.70 2.96 11.35
N VAL A 137 -1.55 2.01 10.43
CA VAL A 137 -2.07 0.65 10.58
C VAL A 137 -1.38 -0.13 11.71
N ASN A 138 -0.16 0.26 12.08
CA ASN A 138 0.60 -0.38 13.16
C ASN A 138 -0.05 -0.21 14.54
N LYS A 139 -1.00 0.73 14.68
CA LYS A 139 -1.84 0.90 15.87
C LYS A 139 -3.08 -0.03 15.88
N GLY A 140 -3.21 -0.89 14.88
CA GLY A 140 -4.25 -1.91 14.75
C GLY A 140 -5.41 -1.48 13.84
N LEU A 141 -6.14 -2.49 13.34
CA LEU A 141 -7.24 -2.33 12.37
C LEU A 141 -8.32 -1.36 12.86
N PHE A 142 -8.69 -1.44 14.14
CA PHE A 142 -9.69 -0.54 14.74
C PHE A 142 -9.22 0.92 14.70
N TYR A 143 -7.94 1.15 15.04
CA TYR A 143 -7.37 2.49 15.06
C TYR A 143 -7.34 3.09 13.65
N SER A 144 -6.80 2.36 12.67
CA SER A 144 -6.67 2.88 11.31
C SER A 144 -8.01 3.04 10.59
N HIS A 145 -9.03 2.25 10.95
CA HIS A 145 -10.37 2.40 10.38
C HIS A 145 -11.04 3.70 10.85
N PHE A 146 -11.35 3.85 12.14
CA PHE A 146 -11.95 5.08 12.66
C PHE A 146 -11.46 5.50 14.05
N GLY A 147 -10.67 4.66 14.75
CA GLY A 147 -10.16 4.99 16.08
C GLY A 147 -9.26 6.24 16.08
N TRP A 148 -8.57 6.51 14.97
CA TRP A 148 -7.78 7.73 14.79
C TRP A 148 -8.60 9.02 14.85
N MET A 149 -9.90 8.96 14.53
CA MET A 149 -10.85 10.09 14.68
C MET A 149 -11.42 10.16 16.09
N ILE A 150 -11.64 9.01 16.73
CA ILE A 150 -12.28 8.91 18.05
C ILE A 150 -11.31 9.22 19.20
N PHE A 151 -10.03 8.90 19.05
CA PHE A 151 -9.02 9.21 20.04
C PHE A 151 -8.34 10.53 19.71
N LYS A 152 -8.23 11.41 20.71
CA LYS A 152 -7.48 12.66 20.59
C LYS A 152 -6.03 12.37 20.26
N GLN A 153 -5.57 12.87 19.13
CA GLN A 153 -4.18 12.80 18.74
C GLN A 153 -3.41 14.02 19.23
N ASN A 154 -2.12 13.87 19.51
CA ASN A 154 -1.24 15.02 19.70
C ASN A 154 -0.88 15.61 18.32
N PRO A 155 -1.29 16.84 17.98
CA PRO A 155 -1.00 17.43 16.67
C PRO A 155 0.50 17.59 16.38
N LYS A 156 1.34 17.60 17.42
CA LYS A 156 2.80 17.69 17.28
C LYS A 156 3.45 16.39 16.83
N ARG A 157 2.76 15.25 16.98
CA ARG A 157 3.24 13.94 16.51
C ARG A 157 2.92 13.70 15.05
N ILE A 158 1.87 14.32 14.52
CA ILE A 158 1.47 14.16 13.11
C ILE A 158 2.55 14.78 12.22
N GLY A 159 2.99 14.00 11.24
CA GLY A 159 4.03 14.40 10.30
C GLY A 159 3.71 15.70 9.55
N ARG A 160 4.74 16.50 9.28
CA ARG A 160 4.61 17.76 8.54
C ARG A 160 4.74 17.56 7.04
N THR A 161 3.90 18.24 6.30
CA THR A 161 3.87 18.26 4.83
C THR A 161 3.69 19.68 4.32
N ASP A 162 4.20 19.93 3.11
CA ASP A 162 3.92 21.18 2.44
C ASP A 162 2.46 21.22 1.99
N ILE A 163 1.83 22.37 2.20
CA ILE A 163 0.44 22.67 1.88
C ILE A 163 0.30 24.10 1.34
N SER A 164 1.40 24.71 0.87
CA SER A 164 1.44 26.05 0.29
C SER A 164 0.42 26.18 -0.84
N ASP A 165 0.43 25.25 -1.77
CA ASP A 165 -0.52 25.13 -2.88
C ASP A 165 -2.00 25.08 -2.44
N LEU A 166 -2.32 24.36 -1.35
CA LEU A 166 -3.67 24.31 -0.80
C LEU A 166 -4.11 25.64 -0.16
N ASN A 167 -3.15 26.45 0.33
CA ASN A 167 -3.43 27.78 0.87
C ASN A 167 -3.55 28.84 -0.24
N GLU A 168 -3.03 28.55 -1.42
CA GLU A 168 -3.08 29.42 -2.59
C GLU A 168 -4.32 29.16 -3.46
N ASP A 169 -4.93 27.96 -3.40
CA ASP A 169 -6.19 27.67 -4.09
C ASP A 169 -7.39 28.37 -3.40
N PRO A 170 -8.02 29.37 -4.03
CA PRO A 170 -9.12 30.12 -3.42
C PRO A 170 -10.36 29.25 -3.15
N VAL A 171 -10.60 28.19 -3.93
CA VAL A 171 -11.73 27.28 -3.73
C VAL A 171 -11.52 26.48 -2.45
N VAL A 172 -10.31 25.96 -2.24
CA VAL A 172 -9.94 25.20 -1.04
C VAL A 172 -10.01 26.08 0.21
N VAL A 173 -9.48 27.31 0.13
CA VAL A 173 -9.52 28.26 1.24
C VAL A 173 -10.95 28.67 1.58
N TRP A 174 -11.77 28.98 0.57
CA TRP A 174 -13.19 29.29 0.77
C TRP A 174 -13.92 28.12 1.44
N GLN A 175 -13.73 26.92 0.91
CA GLN A 175 -14.38 25.72 1.43
C GLN A 175 -13.95 25.41 2.87
N HIS A 176 -12.68 25.60 3.20
CA HIS A 176 -12.18 25.43 4.57
C HIS A 176 -12.80 26.44 5.54
N ARG A 177 -12.93 27.72 5.14
CA ARG A 177 -13.53 28.77 5.99
C ARG A 177 -15.03 28.57 6.19
N HIS A 178 -15.73 28.07 5.18
CA HIS A 178 -17.18 27.86 5.20
C HIS A 178 -17.58 26.39 5.36
N TYR A 179 -16.68 25.55 5.88
CA TYR A 179 -16.84 24.10 5.85
C TYR A 179 -18.15 23.61 6.50
N LEU A 180 -18.52 24.16 7.66
CA LEU A 180 -19.77 23.78 8.34
C LEU A 180 -21.02 24.12 7.51
N LEU A 181 -21.01 25.24 6.78
CA LEU A 181 -22.08 25.60 5.86
C LEU A 181 -22.15 24.61 4.69
N VAL A 182 -20.99 24.27 4.11
CA VAL A 182 -20.92 23.28 3.02
C VAL A 182 -21.43 21.92 3.49
N VAL A 183 -21.07 21.47 4.70
CA VAL A 183 -21.58 20.22 5.30
C VAL A 183 -23.09 20.29 5.49
N ALA A 184 -23.61 21.38 6.07
CA ALA A 184 -25.05 21.51 6.29
C ALA A 184 -25.84 21.47 4.98
N VAL A 185 -25.37 22.17 3.95
CA VAL A 185 -26.03 22.24 2.63
C VAL A 185 -25.81 20.96 1.82
N MET A 186 -24.56 20.58 1.55
CA MET A 186 -24.25 19.47 0.65
C MET A 186 -24.37 18.11 1.34
N GLY A 187 -24.17 18.03 2.65
CA GLY A 187 -24.29 16.80 3.42
C GLY A 187 -25.73 16.45 3.77
N MET A 188 -26.58 17.44 4.07
CA MET A 188 -27.96 17.20 4.54
C MET A 188 -29.02 17.92 3.71
N GLY A 189 -28.85 19.22 3.44
CA GLY A 189 -29.85 20.06 2.77
C GLY A 189 -30.20 19.58 1.35
N VAL A 190 -29.20 19.43 0.47
CA VAL A 190 -29.39 19.01 -0.92
C VAL A 190 -29.96 17.58 -1.01
N PRO A 191 -29.46 16.58 -0.26
CA PRO A 191 -30.08 15.26 -0.22
C PRO A 191 -31.55 15.28 0.19
N MET A 192 -31.88 16.04 1.25
CA MET A 192 -33.24 16.18 1.76
C MET A 192 -34.16 16.90 0.76
N LEU A 193 -33.68 17.99 0.15
CA LEU A 193 -34.40 18.72 -0.90
C LEU A 193 -34.66 17.84 -2.12
N GLY A 194 -33.67 17.05 -2.54
CA GLY A 194 -33.80 16.11 -3.65
C GLY A 194 -34.96 15.15 -3.43
N ALA A 195 -35.04 14.52 -2.25
CA ALA A 195 -36.17 13.64 -1.92
C ALA A 195 -37.49 14.37 -1.69
N GLY A 196 -37.42 15.61 -1.21
CA GLY A 196 -38.57 16.50 -1.08
C GLY A 196 -39.30 16.76 -2.40
N LEU A 197 -38.62 16.65 -3.56
CA LEU A 197 -39.24 16.81 -4.88
C LEU A 197 -40.33 15.78 -5.17
N TRP A 198 -40.33 14.62 -4.50
CA TRP A 198 -41.41 13.64 -4.54
C TRP A 198 -42.11 13.45 -3.18
N GLY A 199 -41.97 14.44 -2.30
CA GLY A 199 -42.64 14.49 -0.99
C GLY A 199 -41.97 13.68 0.12
N ASP A 200 -40.80 13.07 -0.11
CA ASP A 200 -40.12 12.20 0.87
C ASP A 200 -38.98 12.91 1.62
N TRP A 201 -39.31 14.01 2.28
CA TRP A 201 -38.35 14.83 3.04
C TRP A 201 -37.61 14.03 4.12
N TRP A 202 -38.33 13.18 4.84
CA TRP A 202 -37.78 12.41 5.95
C TRP A 202 -36.96 11.21 5.46
N GLY A 203 -37.38 10.54 4.39
CA GLY A 203 -36.53 9.55 3.72
C GLY A 203 -35.24 10.17 3.15
N GLY A 204 -35.32 11.39 2.60
CA GLY A 204 -34.13 12.14 2.18
C GLY A 204 -33.17 12.45 3.33
N PHE A 205 -33.69 12.86 4.49
CA PHE A 205 -32.91 13.12 5.69
C PHE A 205 -32.23 11.85 6.24
N VAL A 206 -32.96 10.75 6.38
CA VAL A 206 -32.45 9.49 6.95
C VAL A 206 -31.53 8.76 5.97
N TYR A 207 -32.00 8.48 4.75
CA TYR A 207 -31.29 7.61 3.80
C TYR A 207 -30.27 8.37 2.96
N ALA A 208 -30.66 9.46 2.31
CA ALA A 208 -29.76 10.23 1.44
C ALA A 208 -28.84 11.20 2.22
N GLY A 209 -29.24 11.61 3.42
CA GLY A 209 -28.45 12.37 4.38
C GLY A 209 -27.60 11.45 5.26
N ILE A 210 -28.15 11.02 6.39
CA ILE A 210 -27.40 10.36 7.48
C ILE A 210 -26.75 9.04 7.03
N LEU A 211 -27.53 8.08 6.55
CA LEU A 211 -27.02 6.73 6.25
C LEU A 211 -26.06 6.75 5.07
N ARG A 212 -26.32 7.56 4.05
CA ARG A 212 -25.38 7.76 2.94
C ARG A 212 -24.06 8.37 3.39
N ILE A 213 -24.06 9.39 4.27
CA ILE A 213 -22.81 9.92 4.86
C ILE A 213 -22.06 8.78 5.56
N PHE A 214 -22.75 8.00 6.39
CA PHE A 214 -22.16 6.86 7.09
C PHE A 214 -21.50 5.88 6.12
N PHE A 215 -22.19 5.44 5.07
CA PHE A 215 -21.62 4.50 4.10
C PHE A 215 -20.41 5.08 3.35
N VAL A 216 -20.41 6.36 2.96
CA VAL A 216 -19.24 7.00 2.34
C VAL A 216 -18.06 7.00 3.31
N GLN A 217 -18.28 7.39 4.56
CA GLN A 217 -17.23 7.38 5.58
C GLN A 217 -16.67 5.97 5.81
N GLN A 218 -17.51 4.94 5.94
CA GLN A 218 -17.04 3.57 6.11
C GLN A 218 -16.26 3.07 4.89
N ALA A 219 -16.70 3.43 3.69
CA ALA A 219 -15.96 3.17 2.45
C ALA A 219 -14.57 3.83 2.50
N THR A 220 -14.47 5.12 2.80
CA THR A 220 -13.18 5.81 2.90
C THR A 220 -12.29 5.23 4.00
N PHE A 221 -12.86 4.90 5.16
CA PHE A 221 -12.14 4.32 6.29
C PHE A 221 -11.60 2.90 5.99
N CYS A 222 -12.23 2.16 5.08
CA CYS A 222 -11.68 0.88 4.59
C CYS A 222 -10.37 1.05 3.83
N ILE A 223 -10.10 2.23 3.24
CA ILE A 223 -8.83 2.51 2.58
C ILE A 223 -7.70 2.49 3.62
N ASN A 224 -7.88 3.22 4.72
CA ASN A 224 -6.87 3.30 5.79
C ASN A 224 -6.70 1.98 6.55
N SER A 225 -7.70 1.09 6.53
CA SER A 225 -7.70 -0.17 7.26
C SER A 225 -7.52 -1.38 6.36
N LEU A 226 -8.56 -1.79 5.64
CA LEU A 226 -8.57 -2.99 4.81
C LEU A 226 -7.52 -2.93 3.69
N ALA A 227 -7.29 -1.77 3.08
CA ALA A 227 -6.27 -1.64 2.03
C ALA A 227 -4.82 -1.70 2.57
N HIS A 228 -4.63 -1.73 3.89
CA HIS A 228 -3.36 -2.00 4.56
C HIS A 228 -3.31 -3.38 5.24
N TRP A 229 -4.34 -4.23 5.07
CA TRP A 229 -4.41 -5.56 5.69
C TRP A 229 -4.66 -6.68 4.69
N LEU A 230 -5.54 -6.45 3.71
CA LEU A 230 -6.01 -7.46 2.76
C LEU A 230 -5.46 -7.17 1.36
N GLY A 231 -4.95 -8.20 0.70
CA GLY A 231 -4.51 -8.14 -0.68
C GLY A 231 -3.04 -8.44 -0.89
N GLU A 232 -2.56 -8.04 -2.06
CA GLU A 232 -1.22 -8.34 -2.54
C GLU A 232 -0.33 -7.09 -2.56
N GLN A 233 0.97 -7.32 -2.60
CA GLN A 233 1.98 -6.26 -2.75
C GLN A 233 2.79 -6.52 -4.03
N PRO A 234 2.24 -6.16 -5.20
CA PRO A 234 2.88 -6.42 -6.49
C PRO A 234 4.00 -5.43 -6.84
N PHE A 235 4.11 -4.28 -6.16
CA PHE A 235 5.12 -3.26 -6.46
C PHE A 235 6.15 -3.07 -5.36
N ASP A 236 5.72 -2.96 -4.10
CA ASP A 236 6.61 -2.80 -2.95
C ASP A 236 5.98 -3.36 -1.68
N ASP A 237 6.76 -3.95 -0.79
CA ASP A 237 6.30 -4.57 0.48
C ASP A 237 7.04 -4.02 1.72
N ARG A 238 7.77 -2.90 1.58
CA ARG A 238 8.42 -2.21 2.71
C ARG A 238 7.39 -1.65 3.70
N ASN A 239 6.26 -1.19 3.17
CA ASN A 239 5.11 -0.71 3.92
C ASN A 239 3.92 -1.65 3.70
N SER A 240 2.84 -1.44 4.45
CA SER A 240 1.62 -2.24 4.50
C SER A 240 0.55 -2.07 3.38
N PRO A 241 0.55 -1.03 2.51
CA PRO A 241 -0.44 -0.91 1.44
C PRO A 241 -0.54 -2.14 0.55
N ARG A 242 -1.76 -2.53 0.19
CA ARG A 242 -2.08 -3.75 -0.58
C ARG A 242 -3.10 -3.48 -1.67
N ASP A 243 -2.95 -4.20 -2.77
CA ASP A 243 -3.91 -4.23 -3.88
C ASP A 243 -4.95 -5.32 -3.64
N HIS A 244 -6.22 -4.95 -3.67
CA HIS A 244 -7.32 -5.90 -3.50
C HIS A 244 -8.62 -5.47 -4.20
N ALA A 245 -9.17 -6.33 -5.05
CA ALA A 245 -10.34 -6.01 -5.87
C ALA A 245 -11.62 -5.76 -5.05
N ILE A 246 -11.86 -6.51 -3.97
CA ILE A 246 -13.03 -6.29 -3.10
C ILE A 246 -12.89 -4.97 -2.36
N THR A 247 -11.68 -4.65 -1.91
CA THR A 247 -11.40 -3.35 -1.28
C THR A 247 -11.63 -2.24 -2.30
N ALA A 248 -11.21 -2.41 -3.56
CA ALA A 248 -11.48 -1.44 -4.62
C ALA A 248 -12.98 -1.24 -4.88
N LEU A 249 -13.79 -2.31 -4.86
CA LEU A 249 -15.24 -2.19 -4.98
C LEU A 249 -15.85 -1.41 -3.81
N ALA A 250 -15.44 -1.72 -2.57
CA ALA A 250 -15.93 -1.06 -1.37
C ALA A 250 -15.51 0.42 -1.30
N THR A 251 -14.40 0.79 -1.93
CA THR A 251 -13.75 2.11 -1.81
C THR A 251 -13.81 2.94 -3.10
N LEU A 252 -14.70 2.62 -4.05
CA LEU A 252 -14.85 3.38 -5.30
C LEU A 252 -13.56 3.45 -6.16
N GLY A 253 -12.77 2.38 -6.13
CA GLY A 253 -11.55 2.22 -6.92
C GLY A 253 -10.24 2.43 -6.17
N GLU A 254 -10.30 2.85 -4.91
CA GLU A 254 -9.12 3.22 -4.11
C GLU A 254 -8.38 2.03 -3.47
N GLY A 255 -8.86 0.80 -3.70
CA GLY A 255 -8.31 -0.43 -3.12
C GLY A 255 -7.12 -1.04 -3.86
N TYR A 256 -6.67 -0.45 -4.96
CA TYR A 256 -5.35 -0.76 -5.56
C TYR A 256 -4.27 0.10 -4.88
N HIS A 257 -4.14 -0.14 -3.57
CA HIS A 257 -3.46 0.77 -2.66
C HIS A 257 -1.93 0.59 -2.67
N ASN A 258 -1.44 -0.59 -3.04
CA ASN A 258 -0.01 -0.82 -3.22
C ASN A 258 0.51 -0.03 -4.43
N PHE A 259 -0.21 -0.08 -5.55
CA PHE A 259 0.10 0.76 -6.71
C PHE A 259 0.07 2.25 -6.33
N HIS A 260 -0.99 2.67 -5.64
CA HIS A 260 -1.18 4.06 -5.26
C HIS A 260 -0.06 4.61 -4.37
N HIS A 261 0.41 3.83 -3.39
CA HIS A 261 1.50 4.25 -2.52
C HIS A 261 2.86 4.29 -3.21
N GLU A 262 3.10 3.39 -4.17
CA GLU A 262 4.34 3.39 -4.95
C GLU A 262 4.35 4.52 -6.00
N PHE A 263 3.20 4.81 -6.62
CA PHE A 263 3.06 5.77 -7.71
C PHE A 263 1.99 6.84 -7.43
N PRO A 264 2.12 7.64 -6.34
CA PRO A 264 1.05 8.49 -5.81
C PRO A 264 0.60 9.59 -6.76
N SER A 265 1.45 10.02 -7.69
CA SER A 265 1.11 11.05 -8.67
C SER A 265 0.38 10.55 -9.92
N ASP A 266 0.20 9.24 -10.10
CA ASP A 266 -0.64 8.71 -11.19
C ASP A 266 -2.11 9.08 -10.91
N TYR A 267 -2.84 9.55 -11.92
CA TYR A 267 -4.27 9.85 -11.73
C TYR A 267 -5.12 8.58 -11.57
N ARG A 268 -4.55 7.39 -11.82
CA ARG A 268 -5.21 6.10 -11.75
C ARG A 268 -4.73 5.35 -10.52
N ASN A 269 -5.65 4.78 -9.75
CA ASN A 269 -5.28 3.76 -8.77
C ASN A 269 -5.28 2.38 -9.42
N ALA A 270 -6.18 2.16 -10.36
CA ALA A 270 -6.20 0.94 -11.15
C ALA A 270 -5.66 1.16 -12.57
N ILE A 271 -4.52 0.55 -12.89
CA ILE A 271 -3.84 0.76 -14.18
C ILE A 271 -4.36 -0.10 -15.32
N GLN A 272 -4.97 -1.26 -15.03
CA GLN A 272 -5.59 -2.08 -16.06
C GLN A 272 -6.97 -1.54 -16.43
N TRP A 273 -7.39 -1.75 -17.68
CA TRP A 273 -8.66 -1.23 -18.18
C TRP A 273 -9.88 -1.88 -17.49
N TYR A 274 -9.79 -3.17 -17.13
CA TYR A 274 -10.86 -3.95 -16.51
C TYR A 274 -10.91 -3.80 -14.98
N GLN A 275 -9.86 -3.28 -14.36
CA GLN A 275 -9.84 -3.07 -12.92
C GLN A 275 -10.78 -1.93 -12.54
N TYR A 276 -11.61 -2.17 -11.53
CA TYR A 276 -12.65 -1.25 -11.08
C TYR A 276 -12.04 0.02 -10.48
N ASP A 277 -12.19 1.13 -11.19
CA ASP A 277 -11.80 2.47 -10.74
C ASP A 277 -12.72 3.49 -11.43
N PRO A 278 -13.95 3.70 -10.90
CA PRO A 278 -14.91 4.64 -11.48
C PRO A 278 -14.35 6.07 -11.51
N THR A 279 -13.51 6.43 -10.55
CA THR A 279 -12.87 7.74 -10.46
C THR A 279 -11.95 7.99 -11.65
N LYS A 280 -11.12 7.01 -12.05
CA LYS A 280 -10.28 7.09 -13.27
C LYS A 280 -11.12 7.35 -14.51
N TRP A 281 -12.21 6.60 -14.68
CA TRP A 281 -13.06 6.75 -15.86
C TRP A 281 -13.75 8.12 -15.89
N MET A 282 -14.19 8.62 -14.73
CA MET A 282 -14.80 9.93 -14.61
C MET A 282 -13.81 11.07 -14.91
N ILE A 283 -12.59 11.01 -14.36
CA ILE A 283 -11.54 12.00 -14.66
C ILE A 283 -11.19 11.99 -16.15
N TRP A 284 -11.10 10.80 -16.76
CA TRP A 284 -10.87 10.67 -18.21
C TRP A 284 -12.01 11.29 -19.02
N LEU A 285 -13.27 11.10 -18.62
CA LEU A 285 -14.42 11.74 -19.27
C LEU A 285 -14.37 13.27 -19.13
N TRP A 286 -14.06 13.79 -17.95
CA TRP A 286 -13.85 15.23 -17.75
C TRP A 286 -12.72 15.79 -18.61
N LYS A 287 -11.68 15.00 -18.88
CA LYS A 287 -10.65 15.38 -19.84
C LYS A 287 -11.20 15.54 -21.26
N GLN A 288 -12.02 14.60 -21.72
CA GLN A 288 -12.65 14.70 -23.06
C GLN A 288 -13.57 15.93 -23.17
N MET A 289 -14.19 16.33 -22.06
CA MET A 289 -15.04 17.53 -22.00
C MET A 289 -14.27 18.83 -21.74
N GLY A 290 -12.94 18.79 -21.62
CA GLY A 290 -12.11 19.96 -21.33
C GLY A 290 -12.23 20.50 -19.90
N LEU A 291 -12.81 19.74 -18.97
CA LEU A 291 -12.94 20.11 -17.54
C LEU A 291 -11.72 19.70 -16.72
N ALA A 292 -11.02 18.65 -17.14
CA ALA A 292 -9.76 18.17 -16.56
C ALA A 292 -8.65 18.18 -17.61
N TYR A 293 -7.41 18.43 -17.19
CA TYR A 293 -6.23 18.48 -18.07
C TYR A 293 -4.98 18.06 -17.29
N ASP A 294 -3.84 17.91 -17.98
CA ASP A 294 -2.56 17.48 -17.39
C ASP A 294 -2.62 16.20 -16.55
N LEU A 295 -3.43 15.22 -16.98
CA LEU A 295 -3.53 13.91 -16.32
C LEU A 295 -2.15 13.22 -16.33
N LYS A 296 -1.59 13.00 -15.13
CA LYS A 296 -0.29 12.38 -14.93
C LYS A 296 -0.40 10.87 -14.94
N VAL A 297 0.45 10.24 -15.74
CA VAL A 297 0.55 8.78 -15.89
C VAL A 297 2.01 8.39 -15.79
N PHE A 298 2.32 7.42 -14.94
CA PHE A 298 3.67 6.87 -14.89
C PHE A 298 4.01 6.08 -16.16
N ARG A 299 5.28 6.13 -16.57
CA ARG A 299 5.77 5.38 -17.73
C ARG A 299 5.62 3.88 -17.45
N ALA A 300 5.09 3.14 -18.42
CA ALA A 300 4.86 1.70 -18.30
C ALA A 300 6.12 0.93 -17.90
N ASN A 301 7.29 1.34 -18.39
CA ASN A 301 8.57 0.74 -18.04
C ASN A 301 8.92 0.87 -16.54
N GLU A 302 8.62 2.01 -15.90
CA GLU A 302 8.90 2.18 -14.47
C GLU A 302 7.95 1.36 -13.60
N ILE A 303 6.69 1.26 -14.00
CA ILE A 303 5.71 0.37 -13.37
C ILE A 303 6.16 -1.09 -13.47
N GLU A 304 6.63 -1.51 -14.64
CA GLU A 304 7.07 -2.89 -14.87
C GLU A 304 8.37 -3.23 -14.14
N LYS A 305 9.32 -2.28 -14.04
CA LYS A 305 10.50 -2.43 -13.18
C LYS A 305 10.10 -2.76 -11.73
N GLY A 306 9.15 -2.00 -11.17
CA GLY A 306 8.67 -2.25 -9.80
C GLY A 306 8.11 -3.65 -9.63
N ARG A 307 7.29 -4.12 -10.57
CA ARG A 307 6.76 -5.50 -10.55
C ARG A 307 7.84 -6.56 -10.63
N VAL A 308 8.77 -6.41 -11.58
CA VAL A 308 9.86 -7.37 -11.77
C VAL A 308 10.76 -7.43 -10.55
N GLN A 309 11.11 -6.29 -9.96
CA GLN A 309 11.88 -6.23 -8.71
C GLN A 309 11.18 -6.96 -7.57
N GLN A 310 9.87 -6.74 -7.42
CA GLN A 310 9.10 -7.39 -6.37
C GLN A 310 8.90 -8.90 -6.60
N MET A 311 8.74 -9.33 -7.84
CA MET A 311 8.72 -10.76 -8.20
C MET A 311 10.09 -11.41 -7.94
N GLN A 312 11.18 -10.76 -8.34
CA GLN A 312 12.54 -11.23 -8.11
C GLN A 312 12.80 -11.41 -6.61
N LYS A 313 12.43 -10.42 -5.79
CA LYS A 313 12.52 -10.52 -4.33
C LYS A 313 11.80 -11.75 -3.77
N LYS A 314 10.56 -12.02 -4.22
CA LYS A 314 9.79 -13.21 -3.79
C LYS A 314 10.44 -14.52 -4.26
N VAL A 315 10.98 -14.54 -5.47
CA VAL A 315 11.73 -15.68 -6.01
C VAL A 315 12.98 -15.94 -5.17
N ASP A 316 13.75 -14.91 -4.83
CA ASP A 316 14.97 -15.02 -4.01
C ASP A 316 14.66 -15.51 -2.59
N GLN A 317 13.59 -14.99 -1.97
CA GLN A 317 13.13 -15.47 -0.67
C GLN A 317 12.74 -16.95 -0.69
N ARG A 318 12.07 -17.40 -1.77
CA ARG A 318 11.72 -18.82 -1.93
C ARG A 318 12.96 -19.65 -2.19
N ARG A 319 13.88 -19.16 -3.03
CA ARG A 319 15.16 -19.81 -3.36
C ARG A 319 15.99 -20.03 -2.11
N ALA A 320 16.06 -19.06 -1.20
CA ALA A 320 16.82 -19.15 0.05
C ALA A 320 16.31 -20.22 1.03
N ARG A 321 15.08 -20.72 0.86
CA ARG A 321 14.49 -21.79 1.70
C ARG A 321 14.70 -23.19 1.13
N LEU A 322 15.18 -23.29 -0.10
CA LEU A 322 15.44 -24.57 -0.75
C LEU A 322 16.89 -24.97 -0.52
N ASP A 323 17.11 -26.27 -0.36
CA ASP A 323 18.46 -26.84 -0.37
C ASP A 323 18.96 -26.92 -1.82
N TRP A 324 20.11 -26.32 -2.08
CA TRP A 324 20.78 -26.31 -3.38
C TRP A 324 22.10 -27.09 -3.35
N GLY A 325 22.31 -27.88 -2.29
CA GLY A 325 23.57 -28.55 -1.98
C GLY A 325 24.66 -27.58 -1.54
N THR A 326 25.86 -28.11 -1.36
CA THR A 326 27.02 -27.31 -0.96
C THR A 326 27.36 -26.27 -2.05
N PRO A 327 27.50 -24.98 -1.68
CA PRO A 327 27.95 -23.95 -2.61
C PRO A 327 29.31 -24.28 -3.20
N ILE A 328 29.50 -24.00 -4.50
CA ILE A 328 30.75 -24.32 -5.21
C ILE A 328 31.96 -23.67 -4.54
N ALA A 329 31.80 -22.47 -3.97
CA ALA A 329 32.85 -21.74 -3.27
C ALA A 329 33.34 -22.44 -1.97
N ASP A 330 32.51 -23.30 -1.39
CA ASP A 330 32.80 -24.00 -0.13
C ASP A 330 33.34 -25.43 -0.37
N LEU A 331 33.40 -25.87 -1.63
CA LEU A 331 33.89 -27.20 -1.99
C LEU A 331 35.43 -27.25 -1.98
N PRO A 332 36.02 -28.39 -1.58
CA PRO A 332 37.47 -28.58 -1.67
C PRO A 332 37.92 -28.57 -3.13
N VAL A 333 39.07 -27.95 -3.38
CA VAL A 333 39.72 -27.98 -4.70
C VAL A 333 40.57 -29.25 -4.80
N LEU A 334 40.32 -30.06 -5.82
CA LEU A 334 41.02 -31.31 -6.10
C LEU A 334 41.88 -31.16 -7.35
N GLU A 335 43.06 -31.79 -7.37
CA GLU A 335 43.78 -32.01 -8.62
C GLU A 335 43.11 -33.13 -9.44
N TRP A 336 43.34 -33.18 -10.75
CA TRP A 336 42.73 -34.19 -11.61
C TRP A 336 43.13 -35.62 -11.20
N GLU A 337 44.41 -35.81 -10.87
CA GLU A 337 44.95 -37.09 -10.42
C GLU A 337 44.30 -37.55 -9.11
N GLU A 338 44.07 -36.62 -8.18
CA GLU A 338 43.38 -36.89 -6.92
C GLU A 338 41.93 -37.32 -7.15
N TYR A 339 41.21 -36.62 -8.03
CA TYR A 339 39.86 -37.01 -8.45
C TYR A 339 39.81 -38.44 -9.01
N VAL A 340 40.72 -38.78 -9.92
CA VAL A 340 40.78 -40.11 -10.55
C VAL A 340 41.10 -41.19 -9.53
N GLU A 341 41.99 -40.94 -8.57
CA GLU A 341 42.30 -41.89 -7.51
C GLU A 341 41.09 -42.13 -6.59
N LEU A 342 40.42 -41.06 -6.15
CA LEU A 342 39.21 -41.15 -5.33
C LEU A 342 38.08 -41.92 -6.04
N ALA A 343 37.96 -41.76 -7.36
CA ALA A 343 36.96 -42.43 -8.19
C ALA A 343 37.15 -43.95 -8.30
N LYS A 344 38.30 -44.51 -7.89
CA LYS A 344 38.49 -45.96 -7.79
C LYS A 344 37.70 -46.60 -6.64
N SER A 345 37.40 -45.83 -5.59
CA SER A 345 36.73 -46.30 -4.38
C SER A 345 35.31 -45.78 -4.21
N ARG A 346 34.94 -44.69 -4.90
CA ARG A 346 33.62 -44.06 -4.89
C ARG A 346 33.16 -43.80 -6.32
N ALA A 347 31.86 -43.83 -6.58
CA ALA A 347 31.34 -43.48 -7.90
C ALA A 347 31.34 -41.95 -8.08
N LEU A 348 32.47 -41.40 -8.52
CA LEU A 348 32.62 -39.95 -8.71
C LEU A 348 32.57 -39.56 -10.19
N VAL A 349 31.79 -38.55 -10.52
CA VAL A 349 31.65 -38.02 -11.89
C VAL A 349 31.97 -36.52 -11.89
N ALA A 350 32.84 -36.10 -12.80
CA ALA A 350 33.09 -34.68 -13.03
C ALA A 350 32.12 -34.14 -14.09
N VAL A 351 31.40 -33.07 -13.75
CA VAL A 351 30.54 -32.34 -14.69
C VAL A 351 30.85 -30.86 -14.56
N ALA A 352 31.31 -30.29 -15.66
CA ALA A 352 31.73 -28.90 -15.81
C ALA A 352 32.74 -28.46 -14.74
N GLY A 353 33.72 -29.32 -14.43
CA GLY A 353 34.75 -29.03 -13.43
C GLY A 353 34.32 -29.22 -11.98
N VAL A 354 33.06 -29.58 -11.71
CA VAL A 354 32.57 -29.92 -10.36
C VAL A 354 32.48 -31.44 -10.22
N VAL A 355 33.00 -31.97 -9.12
CA VAL A 355 33.01 -33.40 -8.80
C VAL A 355 31.76 -33.73 -7.99
N HIS A 356 31.04 -34.77 -8.44
CA HIS A 356 29.82 -35.25 -7.82
C HIS A 356 29.96 -36.70 -7.37
N ASP A 357 29.59 -37.02 -6.14
CA ASP A 357 29.49 -38.39 -5.65
C ASP A 357 28.09 -38.95 -5.94
N VAL A 358 28.01 -39.79 -6.97
CA VAL A 358 26.77 -40.41 -7.42
C VAL A 358 26.58 -41.81 -6.85
N SER A 359 27.39 -42.23 -5.87
CA SER A 359 27.39 -43.62 -5.36
C SER A 359 26.01 -44.11 -4.93
N GLN A 360 25.22 -43.26 -4.29
CA GLN A 360 23.85 -43.60 -3.87
C GLN A 360 22.83 -43.51 -5.00
N PHE A 361 23.16 -42.82 -6.10
CA PHE A 361 22.24 -42.55 -7.21
C PHE A 361 22.41 -43.52 -8.39
N VAL A 362 23.49 -44.30 -8.45
CA VAL A 362 23.77 -45.22 -9.59
C VAL A 362 22.60 -46.16 -9.88
N GLU A 363 21.98 -46.74 -8.85
CA GLU A 363 20.86 -47.68 -9.01
C GLU A 363 19.55 -47.00 -9.42
N GLU A 364 19.39 -45.72 -9.08
CA GLU A 364 18.19 -44.92 -9.33
C GLU A 364 18.27 -44.11 -10.64
N HIS A 365 19.43 -44.11 -11.29
CA HIS A 365 19.66 -43.34 -12.51
C HIS A 365 18.68 -43.75 -13.63
N PRO A 366 17.80 -42.86 -14.12
CA PRO A 366 16.76 -43.23 -15.09
C PRO A 366 17.29 -43.73 -16.44
N GLY A 367 18.49 -43.31 -16.84
CA GLY A 367 19.16 -43.81 -18.03
C GLY A 367 19.82 -45.19 -17.86
N GLY A 368 19.67 -45.80 -16.67
CA GLY A 368 20.25 -47.08 -16.31
C GLY A 368 21.69 -47.00 -15.79
N ARG A 369 22.09 -48.05 -15.07
CA ARG A 369 23.41 -48.17 -14.42
C ARG A 369 24.58 -48.10 -15.40
N ALA A 370 24.43 -48.71 -16.57
CA ALA A 370 25.50 -48.76 -17.58
C ALA A 370 25.90 -47.34 -18.05
N MET A 371 24.91 -46.45 -18.21
CA MET A 371 25.14 -45.09 -18.70
C MET A 371 25.87 -44.21 -17.68
N ILE A 372 25.50 -44.30 -16.40
CA ILE A 372 26.18 -43.52 -15.35
C ILE A 372 27.57 -44.08 -15.04
N ASN A 373 27.72 -45.41 -15.05
CA ASN A 373 29.02 -46.06 -14.84
C ASN A 373 30.04 -45.69 -15.93
N ALA A 374 29.60 -45.42 -17.16
CA ALA A 374 30.49 -45.00 -18.25
C ALA A 374 31.19 -43.67 -17.98
N GLY A 375 30.62 -42.81 -17.12
CA GLY A 375 31.15 -41.51 -16.71
C GLY A 375 31.95 -41.51 -15.40
N ILE A 376 32.00 -42.61 -14.64
CA ILE A 376 32.76 -42.68 -13.38
C ILE A 376 34.26 -42.50 -13.66
N GLY A 377 34.90 -41.61 -12.89
CA GLY A 377 36.32 -41.28 -13.01
C GLY A 377 36.68 -40.47 -14.26
N LYS A 378 35.69 -39.90 -14.96
CA LYS A 378 35.86 -39.11 -16.19
C LYS A 378 35.14 -37.76 -16.11
N ASP A 379 35.50 -36.88 -17.04
CA ASP A 379 34.71 -35.70 -17.34
C ASP A 379 33.49 -36.10 -18.20
N ALA A 380 32.32 -36.14 -17.57
CA ALA A 380 31.04 -36.43 -18.19
C ALA A 380 30.30 -35.17 -18.65
N THR A 381 30.95 -34.00 -18.73
CA THR A 381 30.32 -32.73 -19.15
C THR A 381 29.58 -32.86 -20.47
N ALA A 382 30.21 -33.47 -21.48
CA ALA A 382 29.60 -33.65 -22.80
C ALA A 382 28.42 -34.64 -22.74
N MET A 383 28.54 -35.71 -21.95
CA MET A 383 27.45 -36.69 -21.76
C MET A 383 26.23 -36.03 -21.09
N PHE A 384 26.47 -35.10 -20.15
CA PHE A 384 25.43 -34.46 -19.36
C PHE A 384 24.77 -33.26 -20.08
N ASN A 385 25.56 -32.43 -20.77
CA ASN A 385 25.12 -31.14 -21.34
C ASN A 385 24.87 -31.15 -22.87
N GLY A 386 24.46 -32.28 -23.45
CA GLY A 386 23.97 -32.30 -24.84
C GLY A 386 24.91 -32.84 -25.92
N GLY A 387 26.02 -33.50 -25.56
CA GLY A 387 26.78 -34.32 -26.51
C GLY A 387 26.05 -35.60 -26.92
N VAL A 388 25.14 -36.09 -26.07
CA VAL A 388 24.24 -37.23 -26.35
C VAL A 388 22.83 -36.95 -25.83
N TYR A 389 22.71 -36.42 -24.61
CA TYR A 389 21.43 -36.06 -23.99
C TYR A 389 21.56 -34.71 -23.30
N TYR A 390 20.54 -33.86 -23.42
CA TYR A 390 20.47 -32.57 -22.73
C TYR A 390 19.62 -32.74 -21.47
N HIS A 391 20.28 -32.86 -20.32
CA HIS A 391 19.60 -33.17 -19.06
C HIS A 391 18.65 -32.05 -18.61
N SER A 392 17.54 -32.44 -17.97
CA SER A 392 16.50 -31.50 -17.52
C SER A 392 16.95 -30.69 -16.30
N ASN A 393 16.26 -29.58 -16.01
CA ASN A 393 16.50 -28.79 -14.79
C ASN A 393 16.40 -29.64 -13.51
N ALA A 394 15.53 -30.66 -13.49
CA ALA A 394 15.42 -31.56 -12.35
C ALA A 394 16.69 -32.41 -12.15
N ALA A 395 17.30 -32.89 -13.23
CA ALA A 395 18.58 -33.60 -13.17
C ALA A 395 19.73 -32.67 -12.74
N HIS A 396 19.75 -31.41 -13.21
CA HIS A 396 20.71 -30.41 -12.72
C HIS A 396 20.56 -30.13 -11.22
N ASN A 397 19.33 -29.99 -10.73
CA ASN A 397 19.05 -29.78 -9.30
C ASN A 397 19.47 -31.00 -8.46
N LEU A 398 19.19 -32.22 -8.91
CA LEU A 398 19.63 -33.42 -8.22
C LEU A 398 21.17 -33.53 -8.21
N LEU A 399 21.81 -33.25 -9.34
CA LEU A 399 23.27 -33.24 -9.45
C LEU A 399 23.90 -32.25 -8.45
N SER A 400 23.30 -31.08 -8.23
CA SER A 400 23.80 -30.12 -7.24
C SER A 400 23.82 -30.64 -5.80
N MET A 401 22.96 -31.60 -5.46
CA MET A 401 22.93 -32.22 -4.13
C MET A 401 24.11 -33.18 -3.88
N MET A 402 24.78 -33.61 -4.95
CA MET A 402 25.83 -34.63 -4.90
C MET A 402 27.24 -34.04 -4.97
N ARG A 403 27.40 -32.72 -4.90
CA ARG A 403 28.72 -32.06 -5.01
C ARG A 403 29.65 -32.41 -3.85
N VAL A 404 30.89 -32.76 -4.17
CA VAL A 404 31.92 -33.12 -3.17
C VAL A 404 33.27 -32.44 -3.39
N GLY A 405 33.49 -31.79 -4.54
CA GLY A 405 34.74 -31.08 -4.83
C GLY A 405 34.69 -30.30 -6.13
N VAL A 406 35.72 -29.51 -6.40
CA VAL A 406 35.92 -28.78 -7.66
C VAL A 406 37.31 -29.07 -8.17
N ILE A 407 37.45 -29.39 -9.45
CA ILE A 407 38.75 -29.66 -10.07
C ILE A 407 39.49 -28.32 -10.21
N ARG A 408 40.78 -28.27 -9.90
CA ARG A 408 41.61 -27.06 -10.07
C ARG A 408 41.49 -26.54 -11.52
N GLY A 409 41.14 -25.25 -11.67
CA GLY A 409 40.84 -24.62 -12.97
C GLY A 409 39.41 -24.82 -13.47
N GLY A 410 38.63 -25.74 -12.87
CA GLY A 410 37.22 -25.98 -13.20
C GLY A 410 36.28 -24.86 -12.77
N SER A 411 36.62 -24.12 -11.70
CA SER A 411 35.84 -22.98 -11.20
C SER A 411 35.68 -21.86 -12.24
N GLU A 412 36.70 -21.63 -13.07
CA GLU A 412 36.71 -20.61 -14.13
C GLU A 412 35.73 -20.98 -15.26
N VAL A 413 35.56 -22.27 -15.54
CA VAL A 413 34.65 -22.79 -16.59
C VAL A 413 33.19 -22.60 -16.20
N GLU A 414 32.84 -22.75 -14.92
CA GLU A 414 31.48 -22.49 -14.42
C GLU A 414 31.15 -20.99 -14.43
N ILE A 415 32.10 -20.13 -14.04
CA ILE A 415 31.92 -18.67 -14.08
C ILE A 415 31.70 -18.19 -15.52
N LEU A 416 32.48 -18.70 -16.50
CA LEU A 416 32.33 -18.38 -17.93
C LEU A 416 31.02 -18.90 -18.54
N LYS A 417 30.43 -19.97 -18.01
CA LYS A 417 29.11 -20.45 -18.42
C LYS A 417 27.97 -19.60 -17.87
N GLN A 418 28.09 -19.13 -16.63
CA GLN A 418 27.10 -18.23 -16.04
C GLN A 418 27.07 -16.88 -16.77
N SER A 419 28.22 -16.33 -17.17
CA SER A 419 28.28 -15.09 -17.95
C SER A 419 27.66 -15.22 -19.35
N ARG A 420 27.79 -16.40 -20.00
CA ARG A 420 27.19 -16.67 -21.33
C ARG A 420 25.69 -16.96 -21.32
N LYS A 421 25.08 -17.27 -20.17
CA LYS A 421 23.61 -17.45 -20.03
C LYS A 421 22.88 -16.14 -19.73
N GLY A 422 23.61 -15.05 -19.47
CA GLY A 422 23.08 -13.71 -19.22
C GLY A 422 23.12 -12.76 -20.42
N GLU A 423 23.70 -13.20 -21.55
CA GLU A 423 23.53 -12.62 -22.89
C GLU A 423 22.42 -13.37 -23.63
#